data_AF-A0AAV8YZM7-F1
#
_entry.id   AF-A0AAV8YZM7-F1
#
_cell.length_a   1.000
_cell.length_b   1.000
_cell.length_c   1.000
_cell.angle_alpha   90.00
_cell.angle_beta   90.00
_cell.angle_gamma   90.00
#
_symmetry.space_group_name_H-M   'P 1'
#
loop_
_entity.id
_entity.type
_entity.pdbx_description
1 polymer ?
#
loop_
_entity_poly.entity_id
_entity_poly.type
_entity_poly.pdbx_seq_one_letter_code
_entity_poly.pdbx_strand_id
1 'polypeptide(L)'
;MYIVWWITECDLPEYCTGQSEYCPTDIYKLDTEVCDGGKAYCYHGFCRTRTDQCKLLWGETGKSSDEQCYKMNTKGTRHGNYSYDQLTQSYFKCNNGK
;
A
#
# COMPACT_ATOMS: atom_id res chain seq x y z
N MET A 1 -8.04 26.68 -12.98
CA MET A 1 -6.70 26.08 -13.04
C MET A 1 -6.72 24.93 -12.04
N TYR A 2 -6.65 23.70 -12.53
CA TYR A 2 -6.61 22.49 -11.68
C TYR A 2 -5.16 22.31 -11.26
N ILE A 3 -4.89 22.20 -9.97
CA ILE A 3 -3.54 21.97 -9.47
C ILE A 3 -3.62 20.62 -8.76
N VAL A 4 -3.47 19.55 -9.53
CA VAL A 4 -3.45 18.18 -9.01
C VAL A 4 -2.02 17.71 -9.09
N TRP A 5 -1.37 17.52 -7.94
CA TRP A 5 0.05 17.19 -7.93
C TRP A 5 0.31 15.72 -8.24
N TRP A 6 -0.62 14.77 -8.03
CA TRP A 6 -0.49 13.37 -8.46
C TRP A 6 -1.85 12.65 -8.49
N ILE A 7 -2.50 12.54 -9.65
CA ILE A 7 -3.78 11.80 -9.76
C ILE A 7 -3.53 10.31 -9.57
N THR A 8 -3.93 9.79 -8.41
CA THR A 8 -4.14 8.36 -8.20
C THR A 8 -5.63 8.08 -8.06
N GLU A 9 -6.05 6.82 -8.16
CA GLU A 9 -7.44 6.44 -7.92
C GLU A 9 -7.96 6.90 -6.54
N CYS A 10 -7.07 7.11 -5.57
CA CYS A 10 -7.40 7.52 -4.21
C CYS A 10 -7.33 9.04 -3.98
N ASP A 11 -6.89 9.80 -4.98
CA ASP A 11 -6.73 11.25 -4.88
C ASP A 11 -8.03 11.98 -5.28
N LEU A 12 -8.33 13.12 -4.66
CA LEU A 12 -9.49 13.94 -5.02
C LEU A 12 -9.04 15.25 -5.69
N PRO A 13 -9.83 15.82 -6.60
CA PRO A 13 -9.49 17.11 -7.17
C PRO A 13 -9.77 18.26 -6.20
N GLU A 14 -8.78 19.11 -5.96
CA GLU A 14 -8.95 20.40 -5.29
C GLU A 14 -9.30 21.51 -6.28
N TYR A 15 -10.15 22.42 -5.82
CA TYR A 15 -10.60 23.56 -6.60
C TYR A 15 -10.30 24.86 -5.86
N CYS A 16 -9.71 25.81 -6.58
CA CYS A 16 -9.49 27.16 -6.06
C CYS A 16 -10.83 27.83 -5.73
N THR A 17 -10.91 28.43 -4.54
CA THR A 17 -12.11 29.16 -4.09
C THR A 17 -12.21 30.57 -4.68
N GLY A 18 -11.13 31.06 -5.30
CA GLY A 18 -11.01 32.43 -5.80
C GLY A 18 -10.75 33.48 -4.72
N GLN A 19 -10.60 33.07 -3.45
CA GLN A 19 -10.32 33.99 -2.33
C GLN A 19 -8.82 34.13 -2.03
N SER A 20 -7.98 33.23 -2.55
CA SER A 20 -6.54 33.24 -2.39
C SER A 20 -5.86 32.60 -3.61
N GLU A 21 -4.60 32.96 -3.84
CA GLU A 21 -3.68 32.35 -4.79
C GLU A 21 -3.15 30.98 -4.34
N TYR A 22 -3.27 30.63 -3.05
CA TYR A 22 -2.84 29.34 -2.53
C TYR A 22 -3.86 28.25 -2.87
N CYS A 23 -3.35 27.05 -3.20
CA CYS A 23 -4.19 25.86 -3.32
C CYS A 23 -4.87 25.54 -1.98
N PRO A 24 -6.11 25.02 -2.01
CA PRO A 24 -6.68 24.36 -0.85
C PRO A 24 -5.75 23.25 -0.35
N THR A 25 -5.93 22.87 0.92
CA THR A 25 -5.26 21.69 1.48
C THR A 25 -5.57 20.47 0.63
N ASP A 26 -4.54 19.67 0.37
CA ASP A 26 -4.60 18.37 -0.30
C ASP A 26 -5.58 17.44 0.42
N ILE A 27 -6.57 16.92 -0.32
CA ILE A 27 -7.59 16.01 0.19
C ILE A 27 -7.68 14.76 -0.67
N TYR A 28 -8.00 13.65 -0.02
CA TYR A 28 -8.07 12.35 -0.68
C TYR A 28 -9.30 11.57 -0.22
N LYS A 29 -9.60 10.49 -0.95
CA LYS A 29 -10.65 9.55 -0.57
C LYS A 29 -10.38 9.00 0.82
N LEU A 30 -11.46 8.71 1.56
CA LEU A 30 -11.36 8.14 2.90
C LEU A 30 -10.50 6.86 2.89
N ASP A 31 -9.71 6.69 3.95
CA ASP A 31 -9.00 5.43 4.16
C ASP A 31 -9.99 4.26 4.13
N THR A 32 -9.55 3.12 3.60
CA THR A 32 -10.37 1.91 3.39
C THR A 32 -11.36 1.96 2.21
N GLU A 33 -11.41 3.04 1.44
CA GLU A 33 -12.08 3.02 0.13
C GLU A 33 -11.41 2.02 -0.81
N VAL A 34 -12.20 1.29 -1.59
CA VAL A 34 -11.69 0.22 -2.46
C VAL A 34 -10.97 0.82 -3.67
N CYS A 35 -9.84 0.23 -4.06
CA CYS A 35 -9.08 0.62 -5.25
C CYS A 35 -8.44 -0.59 -5.97
N ASP A 36 -7.80 -0.39 -7.12
CA ASP A 36 -7.24 -1.43 -7.99
C ASP A 36 -8.25 -2.54 -8.31
N GLY A 37 -9.50 -2.14 -8.58
CA GLY A 37 -10.59 -3.06 -8.92
C GLY A 37 -10.92 -4.08 -7.81
N GLY A 38 -10.77 -3.71 -6.53
CA GLY A 38 -11.12 -4.58 -5.40
C GLY A 38 -9.94 -5.28 -4.73
N LYS A 39 -8.70 -5.04 -5.19
CA LYS A 39 -7.52 -5.76 -4.71
C LYS A 39 -6.75 -5.02 -3.62
N ALA A 40 -7.03 -3.74 -3.45
CA ALA A 40 -6.39 -2.89 -2.46
C ALA A 40 -7.38 -1.87 -1.90
N TYR A 41 -6.88 -1.08 -0.95
CA TYR A 41 -7.62 -0.02 -0.30
C TYR A 41 -6.80 1.25 -0.28
N CYS A 42 -7.49 2.38 -0.38
CA CYS A 42 -6.90 3.70 -0.21
C CYS A 42 -6.37 3.86 1.22
N TYR A 43 -5.15 4.39 1.32
CA TYR A 43 -4.54 4.78 2.57
C TYR A 43 -3.67 6.01 2.35
N HIS A 44 -4.01 7.12 3.02
CA HIS A 44 -3.35 8.43 2.83
C HIS A 44 -3.25 8.87 1.36
N GLY A 45 -4.34 8.73 0.59
CA GLY A 45 -4.39 9.16 -0.81
C GLY A 45 -3.66 8.26 -1.81
N PHE A 46 -3.13 7.11 -1.38
CA PHE A 46 -2.50 6.15 -2.28
C PHE A 46 -3.23 4.81 -2.30
N CYS A 47 -3.41 4.26 -3.49
CA CYS A 47 -3.75 2.85 -3.66
C CYS A 47 -2.47 2.03 -3.66
N ARG A 48 -2.19 1.27 -2.58
CA ARG A 48 -0.95 0.48 -2.47
C ARG A 48 -1.23 -1.01 -2.59
N THR A 49 -0.72 -1.63 -3.66
CA THR A 49 -0.81 -3.07 -3.87
C THR A 49 0.48 -3.78 -3.46
N ARG A 50 0.41 -5.11 -3.28
CA ARG A 50 1.61 -5.95 -3.09
C ARG A 50 2.58 -5.84 -4.27
N THR A 51 2.05 -5.67 -5.49
CA THR A 51 2.85 -5.50 -6.70
C THR A 51 3.61 -4.17 -6.68
N ASP A 52 3.00 -3.08 -6.22
CA ASP A 52 3.68 -1.78 -6.13
C ASP A 52 4.85 -1.83 -5.14
N GLN A 53 4.66 -2.53 -4.02
CA GLN A 53 5.74 -2.78 -3.08
C GLN A 53 6.87 -3.60 -3.73
N CYS A 54 6.53 -4.63 -4.51
CA CYS A 54 7.53 -5.40 -5.25
C CYS A 54 8.28 -4.55 -6.28
N LYS A 55 7.58 -3.68 -7.00
CA LYS A 55 8.20 -2.78 -7.97
C LYS A 55 9.17 -1.79 -7.33
N LEU A 56 8.81 -1.27 -6.16
CA LEU A 56 9.68 -0.37 -5.40
C LEU A 56 11.00 -1.04 -4.98
N LEU A 57 10.94 -2.32 -4.62
CA LEU A 57 12.11 -3.08 -4.13
C LEU A 57 12.96 -3.67 -5.26
N TRP A 58 12.34 -4.12 -6.35
CA TRP A 58 12.99 -4.92 -7.39
C TRP A 58 12.93 -4.29 -8.80
N GLY A 59 12.37 -3.08 -8.94
CA GLY A 59 12.20 -2.37 -10.21
C GLY A 59 10.91 -2.74 -10.94
N GLU A 60 10.67 -2.14 -12.12
CA GLU A 60 9.38 -2.26 -12.85
C GLU A 60 8.93 -3.68 -13.17
N THR A 61 9.85 -4.64 -13.23
CA THR A 61 9.55 -6.07 -13.45
C THR A 61 9.13 -6.81 -12.18
N GLY A 62 9.22 -6.17 -11.01
CA GLY A 62 8.77 -6.71 -9.73
C GLY A 62 7.27 -6.94 -9.71
N LYS A 63 6.84 -8.11 -9.23
CA LYS A 63 5.43 -8.49 -9.12
C LYS A 63 5.18 -9.29 -7.85
N SER A 64 3.99 -9.15 -7.29
CA SER A 64 3.52 -10.01 -6.20
C SER A 64 3.49 -11.48 -6.63
N SER A 65 3.97 -12.36 -5.77
CA SER A 65 3.92 -13.81 -5.96
C SER A 65 2.50 -14.36 -5.85
N ASP A 66 2.31 -15.60 -6.29
CA ASP A 66 1.05 -16.33 -6.07
C ASP A 66 0.71 -16.47 -4.58
N GLU A 67 -0.58 -16.54 -4.26
CA GLU A 67 -1.07 -16.69 -2.88
C GLU A 67 -0.49 -17.91 -2.16
N GLN A 68 -0.17 -18.97 -2.91
CA GLN A 68 0.46 -20.17 -2.37
C GLN A 68 1.84 -19.88 -1.75
N CYS A 69 2.61 -18.93 -2.29
CA CYS A 69 3.90 -18.54 -1.73
C CYS A 69 3.75 -17.94 -0.33
N TYR A 70 2.69 -17.16 -0.10
CA TYR A 70 2.45 -16.52 1.20
C TYR A 70 2.12 -17.53 2.31
N LYS A 71 1.69 -18.76 1.97
CA LYS A 71 1.51 -19.85 2.94
C LYS A 71 2.82 -20.21 3.65
N MET A 72 3.98 -19.92 3.05
CA MET A 72 5.28 -20.10 3.68
C MET A 72 5.45 -19.26 4.96
N ASN A 73 4.72 -18.16 5.12
CA ASN A 73 4.79 -17.32 6.31
C ASN A 73 4.32 -18.04 7.58
N THR A 74 3.57 -19.12 7.44
CA THR A 74 3.12 -19.98 8.56
C THR A 74 4.22 -20.91 9.07
N LYS A 75 5.35 -21.02 8.35
CA LYS A 75 6.48 -21.84 8.78
C LYS A 75 7.34 -21.18 9.87
N GLY A 76 7.33 -19.84 9.98
CA GLY A 76 8.15 -19.12 10.96
C GLY A 76 9.64 -19.34 10.72
N THR A 77 10.09 -19.04 9.51
CA THR A 77 11.50 -19.20 9.09
C THR A 77 12.02 -17.89 8.51
N ARG A 78 13.33 -17.80 8.27
CA ARG A 78 13.98 -16.70 7.55
C ARG A 78 13.25 -16.27 6.27
N HIS A 79 12.69 -17.22 5.53
CA HIS A 79 12.08 -16.98 4.21
C HIS A 79 10.55 -16.85 4.27
N GLY A 80 9.96 -16.93 5.46
CA GLY A 80 8.51 -16.77 5.65
C GLY A 80 8.18 -16.63 7.12
N ASN A 81 7.81 -15.42 7.52
CA ASN A 81 7.49 -15.01 8.90
C ASN A 81 6.69 -13.69 8.85
N TYR A 82 6.12 -13.26 9.98
CA TYR A 82 5.58 -11.89 10.12
C TYR A 82 6.51 -10.95 10.89
N SER A 83 7.47 -11.50 11.63
CA SER A 83 8.42 -10.73 12.43
C SER A 83 9.63 -11.58 12.81
N TYR A 84 10.72 -10.89 13.12
CA TYR A 84 11.94 -11.45 13.67
C TYR A 84 12.23 -10.79 15.02
N ASP A 85 12.28 -11.60 16.09
CA ASP A 85 12.67 -11.15 17.42
C ASP A 85 14.19 -11.27 17.58
N GLN A 86 14.84 -10.12 17.72
CA GLN A 86 16.29 -10.03 17.87
C GLN A 86 16.78 -10.56 19.23
N LEU A 87 15.95 -10.53 20.28
CA LEU A 87 16.34 -10.95 21.63
C LEU A 87 16.39 -12.47 21.73
N THR A 88 15.35 -13.13 21.22
CA THR A 88 15.25 -14.61 21.21
C THR A 88 15.85 -15.24 19.97
N GLN A 89 16.30 -14.43 19.00
CA GLN A 89 16.77 -14.86 17.66
C GLN A 89 15.76 -15.78 16.96
N SER A 90 14.47 -15.48 17.11
CA SER A 90 13.39 -16.34 16.63
C SER A 90 12.51 -15.65 15.59
N TYR A 91 11.93 -16.45 14.71
CA TYR A 91 10.98 -15.99 13.68
C TYR A 91 9.57 -16.33 14.11
N PHE A 92 8.68 -15.35 14.07
CA PHE A 92 7.28 -15.57 14.38
C PHE A 92 6.48 -15.95 13.14
N LYS A 93 5.69 -17.03 13.26
CA LYS A 93 4.89 -17.58 12.17
C LYS A 93 3.51 -16.92 12.09
N CYS A 94 3.03 -16.68 10.87
CA CYS A 94 1.64 -16.28 10.67
C CYS A 94 0.69 -17.38 11.15
N ASN A 95 -0.47 -16.98 11.66
CA ASN A 95 -1.56 -17.92 11.94
C ASN A 95 -2.23 -18.32 10.62
N ASN A 96 -2.78 -19.53 10.54
CA ASN A 96 -3.57 -19.98 9.39
C ASN A 96 -4.86 -19.14 9.33
N GLY A 97 -4.82 -17.98 8.68
CA GLY A 97 -6.00 -17.14 8.51
C GLY A 97 -5.76 -15.67 8.18
N LYS A 98 -4.55 -15.13 8.40
CA LYS A 98 -4.16 -13.77 7.98
C LYS A 98 -2.65 -13.69 7.74
#